data_AF-A0A3S1ITK5-F1
#
_entry.id   AF-A0A3S1ITK5-F1
#
_cell.length_a   1.000
_cell.length_b   1.000
_cell.length_c   1.000
_cell.angle_alpha   90.00
_cell.angle_beta   90.00
_cell.angle_gamma   90.00
#
_symmetry.space_group_name_H-M   'P 1'
#
loop_
_entity.id
_entity.type
_entity.pdbx_description
1 polymer ?
#
loop_
_entity_poly.entity_id
_entity_poly.type
_entity_poly.pdbx_seq_one_letter_code
_entity_poly.pdbx_strand_id
1 'polypeptide(L)'
;MLNKTFKLSFLLVTVAVTSVINTHVRAQEAPIFGDVTIGQKFGPDPVTVRGMSGGDVAGRRITNSPDTPTGPCAGFFDEKPDHTIELKNRFEYLKLRVESPADTTLIVKGPGGAWCNDDLDGKNPGIVGAWLPGTYNVWIGSYRKNSYIPYTLQITETK
;
A
#
# COMPACT_ATOMS: atom_id res chain seq x y z
N MET A 1 22.92 78.64 -42.08
CA MET A 1 23.45 78.25 -40.75
C MET A 1 22.27 78.00 -39.82
N LEU A 2 22.40 77.00 -38.93
CA LEU A 2 21.55 76.67 -37.78
C LEU A 2 20.46 75.59 -37.94
N ASN A 3 20.93 74.33 -37.77
CA ASN A 3 20.36 73.19 -37.04
C ASN A 3 18.90 73.20 -36.59
N LYS A 4 18.23 72.05 -36.79
CA LYS A 4 17.63 71.27 -35.69
C LYS A 4 17.37 69.82 -36.09
N THR A 5 18.06 68.92 -35.40
CA THR A 5 17.94 67.46 -35.44
C THR A 5 16.60 66.99 -34.87
N PHE A 6 15.84 66.20 -35.63
CA PHE A 6 14.66 65.47 -35.15
C PHE A 6 15.12 64.11 -34.61
N LYS A 7 15.10 63.93 -33.27
CA LYS A 7 15.34 62.62 -32.65
C LYS A 7 14.06 61.79 -32.77
N LEU A 8 14.09 60.76 -33.61
CA LEU A 8 13.04 59.74 -33.69
C LEU A 8 13.35 58.68 -32.62
N SER A 9 12.59 58.69 -31.52
CA SER A 9 12.73 57.69 -30.45
C SER A 9 11.86 56.49 -30.79
N PHE A 10 12.47 55.40 -31.25
CA PHE A 10 11.82 54.09 -31.35
C PHE A 10 11.83 53.44 -29.96
N LEU A 11 10.67 53.37 -29.29
CA LEU A 11 10.49 52.50 -28.13
C LEU A 11 10.30 51.05 -28.64
N LEU A 12 11.30 50.20 -28.48
CA LEU A 12 11.09 48.74 -28.58
C LEU A 12 10.42 48.27 -27.28
N VAL A 13 9.17 47.85 -27.37
CA VAL A 13 8.49 47.12 -26.29
C VAL A 13 8.74 45.63 -26.52
N THR A 14 9.73 45.07 -25.84
CA THR A 14 9.95 43.61 -25.80
C THR A 14 8.98 42.99 -24.81
N VAL A 15 7.97 42.28 -25.32
CA VAL A 15 7.08 41.44 -24.52
C VAL A 15 7.80 40.12 -24.24
N ALA A 16 8.32 39.95 -23.03
CA ALA A 16 8.85 38.68 -22.56
C ALA A 16 7.68 37.76 -22.15
N VAL A 17 7.40 36.75 -22.97
CA VAL A 17 6.41 35.71 -22.64
C VAL A 17 7.11 34.69 -21.74
N THR A 18 6.96 34.82 -20.43
CA THR A 18 7.43 33.80 -19.48
C THR A 18 6.43 32.63 -19.46
N SER A 19 6.79 31.52 -20.09
CA SER A 19 6.01 30.28 -20.03
C SER A 19 6.15 29.65 -18.65
N VAL A 20 5.09 29.67 -17.84
CA VAL A 20 5.06 29.03 -16.52
C VAL A 20 4.72 27.56 -16.72
N ILE A 21 5.71 26.67 -16.63
CA ILE A 21 5.49 25.22 -16.60
C ILE A 21 4.98 24.81 -15.22
N ASN A 22 3.66 24.65 -15.08
CA ASN A 22 3.04 24.07 -13.89
C ASN A 22 3.22 22.54 -13.90
N THR A 23 4.27 22.04 -13.25
CA THR A 23 4.38 20.60 -12.95
C THR A 23 3.48 20.28 -11.75
N HIS A 24 2.26 19.84 -12.01
CA HIS A 24 1.43 19.24 -10.97
C HIS A 24 2.00 17.87 -10.59
N VAL A 25 2.75 17.80 -9.50
CA VAL A 25 3.06 16.51 -8.86
C VAL A 25 1.77 16.00 -8.24
N ARG A 26 1.09 15.08 -8.91
CA ARG A 26 -0.09 14.40 -8.35
C ARG A 26 0.41 13.26 -7.46
N ALA A 27 0.51 13.50 -6.16
CA ALA A 27 0.61 12.41 -5.20
C ALA A 27 -0.73 11.65 -5.24
N GLN A 28 -0.73 10.40 -5.72
CA GLN A 28 -1.91 9.54 -5.63
C GLN A 28 -2.02 9.04 -4.19
N GLU A 29 -3.00 9.56 -3.44
CA GLU A 29 -3.30 9.06 -2.10
C GLU A 29 -3.79 7.60 -2.21
N ALA A 30 -3.08 6.68 -1.56
CA ALA A 30 -3.50 5.29 -1.47
C ALA A 30 -4.74 5.20 -0.56
N PRO A 31 -5.77 4.40 -0.91
CA PRO A 31 -6.95 4.27 -0.08
C PRO A 31 -6.59 3.66 1.28
N ILE A 32 -7.24 4.18 2.33
CA ILE A 32 -7.15 3.66 3.69
C ILE A 32 -8.24 2.61 3.87
N PHE A 33 -7.90 1.41 4.34
CA PHE A 33 -8.83 0.25 4.47
C PHE A 33 -9.55 -0.12 3.17
N GLY A 34 -8.96 0.22 2.02
CA GLY A 34 -9.57 -0.02 0.72
C GLY A 34 -9.57 -1.49 0.35
N ASP A 35 -10.68 -1.95 -0.25
CA ASP A 35 -10.72 -3.20 -0.99
C ASP A 35 -9.92 -3.07 -2.30
N VAL A 36 -9.29 -4.17 -2.71
CA VAL A 36 -8.43 -4.19 -3.89
C VAL A 36 -8.85 -5.33 -4.82
N THR A 37 -8.99 -5.04 -6.11
CA THR A 37 -9.17 -6.05 -7.13
C THR A 37 -7.93 -6.14 -8.02
N ILE A 38 -7.33 -7.33 -8.12
CA ILE A 38 -6.04 -7.54 -8.80
C ILE A 38 -6.18 -8.64 -9.87
N GLY A 39 -5.78 -8.31 -11.11
CA GLY A 39 -5.53 -9.28 -12.19
C GLY A 39 -4.03 -9.42 -12.47
N GLN A 40 -3.61 -10.33 -13.34
CA GLN A 40 -2.20 -10.45 -13.72
C GLN A 40 -1.66 -9.22 -14.46
N LYS A 41 -0.35 -9.00 -14.39
CA LYS A 41 0.35 -7.88 -15.05
C LYS A 41 -0.23 -6.53 -14.62
N PHE A 42 -0.56 -6.42 -13.34
CA PHE A 42 -1.18 -5.22 -12.80
C PHE A 42 -0.17 -4.07 -12.74
N GLY A 43 -0.68 -2.85 -12.88
CA GLY A 43 0.10 -1.62 -12.79
C GLY A 43 -0.72 -0.54 -12.08
N PRO A 44 -0.14 0.23 -11.14
CA PRO A 44 1.24 0.13 -10.64
C PRO A 44 1.52 -1.16 -9.84
N ASP A 45 2.77 -1.61 -9.84
CA ASP A 45 3.31 -2.72 -9.02
C ASP A 45 4.49 -2.18 -8.17
N PRO A 46 4.44 -2.21 -6.83
CA PRO A 46 3.38 -2.76 -5.98
C PRO A 46 2.08 -1.95 -5.99
N VAL A 47 0.95 -2.64 -5.85
CA VAL A 47 -0.27 -2.00 -5.36
C VAL A 47 -0.12 -1.75 -3.87
N THR A 48 -0.43 -0.54 -3.44
CA THR A 48 -0.32 -0.15 -2.03
C THR A 48 -1.66 0.28 -1.47
N VAL A 49 -2.00 -0.24 -0.29
CA VAL A 49 -3.10 0.25 0.55
C VAL A 49 -2.58 0.55 1.96
N ARG A 50 -3.29 1.39 2.70
CA ARG A 50 -2.86 1.85 4.02
C ARG A 50 -3.92 1.54 5.08
N GLY A 51 -3.52 1.55 6.34
CA GLY A 51 -4.44 1.37 7.46
C GLY A 51 -3.78 1.59 8.81
N MET A 52 -4.53 1.25 9.85
CA MET A 52 -4.07 1.22 11.23
C MET A 52 -4.21 -0.20 11.73
N SER A 53 -3.12 -0.79 12.21
CA SER A 53 -3.13 -2.15 12.73
C SER A 53 -3.72 -2.20 14.14
N GLY A 54 -3.85 -3.42 14.65
CA GLY A 54 -4.03 -3.66 16.07
C GLY A 54 -5.45 -4.04 16.42
N GLY A 55 -5.80 -3.87 17.69
CA GLY A 55 -7.06 -4.33 18.26
C GLY A 55 -6.83 -5.22 19.48
N ASP A 56 -7.86 -5.95 19.87
CA ASP A 56 -7.90 -6.66 21.15
C ASP A 56 -8.15 -8.17 21.00
N VAL A 57 -8.43 -8.63 19.77
CA VAL A 57 -8.69 -10.02 19.43
C VAL A 57 -7.38 -10.75 19.15
N ALA A 58 -7.06 -11.76 19.96
CA ALA A 58 -5.88 -12.60 19.71
C ALA A 58 -6.00 -13.36 18.38
N GLY A 59 -4.93 -13.36 17.57
CA GLY A 59 -4.92 -13.96 16.23
C GLY A 59 -5.44 -15.40 16.15
N ARG A 60 -5.08 -16.24 17.15
CA ARG A 60 -5.60 -17.61 17.27
C ARG A 60 -7.13 -17.75 17.30
N ARG A 61 -7.85 -16.69 17.70
CA ARG A 61 -9.32 -16.66 17.66
C ARG A 61 -9.86 -16.42 16.25
N ILE A 62 -9.13 -15.70 15.41
CA ILE A 62 -9.54 -15.41 14.02
C ILE A 62 -9.35 -16.67 13.14
N THR A 63 -8.28 -17.42 13.38
CA THR A 63 -7.93 -18.63 12.62
C THR A 63 -8.45 -19.92 13.23
N ASN A 64 -8.89 -19.89 14.49
CA ASN A 64 -9.16 -21.08 15.30
C ASN A 64 -7.96 -22.03 15.43
N SER A 65 -6.74 -21.49 15.36
CA SER A 65 -5.48 -22.23 15.46
C SER A 65 -4.37 -21.31 15.98
N PRO A 66 -3.44 -21.78 16.84
CA PRO A 66 -2.31 -20.96 17.27
C PRO A 66 -1.31 -20.68 16.13
N ASP A 67 -1.30 -21.52 15.09
CA ASP A 67 -0.39 -21.46 13.96
C ASP A 67 -1.03 -21.92 12.65
N THR A 68 -0.35 -21.60 11.55
CA THR A 68 -0.67 -22.03 10.18
C THR A 68 0.63 -22.51 9.51
N PRO A 69 0.57 -23.14 8.33
CA PRO A 69 1.78 -23.58 7.63
C PRO A 69 2.82 -22.47 7.35
N THR A 70 2.43 -21.19 7.37
CA THR A 70 3.33 -20.04 7.16
C THR A 70 3.87 -19.41 8.43
N GLY A 71 3.40 -19.84 9.61
CA GLY A 71 3.87 -19.30 10.88
C GLY A 71 2.79 -19.14 11.96
N PRO A 72 3.19 -18.59 13.12
CA PRO A 72 2.31 -18.39 14.26
C PRO A 72 1.27 -17.29 13.97
N CYS A 73 0.05 -17.48 14.48
CA CYS A 73 -1.02 -16.48 14.45
C CYS A 73 -0.91 -15.57 15.68
N ALA A 74 0.25 -14.93 15.81
CA ALA A 74 0.61 -14.04 16.90
C ALA A 74 -0.07 -12.66 16.79
N GLY A 75 0.00 -11.90 17.88
CA GLY A 75 -0.51 -10.54 17.95
C GLY A 75 -2.02 -10.43 18.16
N PHE A 76 -2.49 -9.19 18.00
CA PHE A 76 -3.85 -8.75 18.28
C PHE A 76 -4.38 -7.91 17.13
N PHE A 77 -5.65 -8.14 16.80
CA PHE A 77 -6.30 -7.65 15.60
C PHE A 77 -7.69 -7.10 15.96
N ASP A 78 -8.29 -6.37 15.02
CA ASP A 78 -9.70 -6.03 15.07
C ASP A 78 -10.58 -7.25 14.74
N GLU A 79 -11.85 -7.18 15.13
CA GLU A 79 -12.81 -8.26 14.85
C GLU A 79 -13.05 -8.48 13.35
N LYS A 80 -13.02 -7.38 12.58
CA LYS A 80 -13.25 -7.38 11.13
C LYS A 80 -11.91 -7.28 10.38
N PRO A 81 -11.82 -7.81 9.16
CA PRO A 81 -10.64 -7.63 8.34
C PRO A 81 -10.45 -6.16 7.94
N ASP A 82 -9.20 -5.75 7.81
CA ASP A 82 -8.81 -4.40 7.39
C ASP A 82 -8.95 -4.19 5.89
N HIS A 83 -8.78 -5.28 5.11
CA HIS A 83 -8.85 -5.25 3.65
C HIS A 83 -9.50 -6.52 3.10
N THR A 84 -10.24 -6.34 2.00
CA THR A 84 -10.61 -7.44 1.11
C THR A 84 -9.82 -7.35 -0.19
N ILE A 85 -9.15 -8.43 -0.59
CA ILE A 85 -8.43 -8.53 -1.85
C ILE A 85 -9.14 -9.55 -2.74
N GLU A 86 -9.58 -9.14 -3.92
CA GLU A 86 -10.11 -10.04 -4.94
C GLU A 86 -9.05 -10.30 -6.02
N LEU A 87 -8.59 -11.55 -6.11
CA LEU A 87 -7.69 -12.00 -7.18
C LEU A 87 -8.50 -12.57 -8.35
N LYS A 88 -8.42 -11.94 -9.51
CA LYS A 88 -9.14 -12.37 -10.73
C LYS A 88 -8.52 -13.59 -11.40
N ASN A 89 -7.23 -13.84 -11.15
CA ASN A 89 -6.46 -14.90 -11.79
C ASN A 89 -5.59 -15.62 -10.75
N ARG A 90 -5.07 -16.79 -11.15
CA ARG A 90 -4.04 -17.49 -10.38
C ARG A 90 -2.71 -16.73 -10.51
N PHE A 91 -1.97 -16.63 -9.42
CA PHE A 91 -0.60 -16.12 -9.40
C PHE A 91 0.33 -17.26 -9.02
N GLU A 92 1.38 -17.51 -9.80
CA GLU A 92 2.45 -18.43 -9.41
C GLU A 92 3.40 -17.80 -8.38
N TYR A 93 3.41 -16.47 -8.32
CA TYR A 93 4.07 -15.69 -7.30
C TYR A 93 3.24 -14.43 -7.02
N LEU A 94 2.92 -14.22 -5.75
CA LEU A 94 2.44 -12.96 -5.23
C LEU A 94 2.99 -12.79 -3.81
N LYS A 95 3.40 -11.58 -3.48
CA LYS A 95 3.91 -11.20 -2.17
C LYS A 95 3.03 -10.11 -1.59
N LEU A 96 2.48 -10.39 -0.42
CA LEU A 96 1.83 -9.43 0.46
C LEU A 96 2.83 -9.11 1.57
N ARG A 97 3.22 -7.85 1.70
CA ARG A 97 4.17 -7.38 2.71
C ARG A 97 3.60 -6.17 3.42
N VAL A 98 3.64 -6.18 4.74
CA VAL A 98 3.31 -5.01 5.55
C VAL A 98 4.59 -4.22 5.80
N GLU A 99 4.51 -2.89 5.75
CA GLU A 99 5.56 -1.99 6.21
C GLU A 99 4.99 -1.08 7.28
N SER A 100 5.68 -1.01 8.41
CA SER A 100 5.23 -0.24 9.56
C SER A 100 6.44 0.21 10.41
N PRO A 101 6.28 1.27 11.22
CA PRO A 101 7.34 1.77 12.10
C PRO A 101 7.55 0.93 13.38
N ALA A 102 6.72 -0.08 13.62
CA ALA A 102 6.75 -0.92 14.82
C ALA A 102 6.24 -2.34 14.52
N ASP A 103 6.31 -3.23 15.50
CA ASP A 103 6.02 -4.66 15.33
C ASP A 103 4.53 -4.94 15.00
N THR A 104 4.28 -5.43 13.78
CA THR A 104 2.94 -5.75 13.25
C THR A 104 2.85 -7.24 12.91
N THR A 105 1.64 -7.77 12.85
CA THR A 105 1.37 -9.18 12.53
C THR A 105 0.35 -9.29 11.40
N LEU A 106 0.32 -10.42 10.68
CA LEU A 106 -0.53 -10.60 9.50
C LEU A 106 -1.33 -11.90 9.57
N ILE A 107 -2.62 -11.82 9.26
CA ILE A 107 -3.47 -12.97 8.96
C ILE A 107 -4.13 -12.75 7.60
N VAL A 108 -4.08 -13.76 6.74
CA VAL A 108 -4.84 -13.78 5.48
C VAL A 108 -5.71 -15.03 5.45
N LYS A 109 -7.00 -14.88 5.11
CA LYS A 109 -7.94 -16.00 4.92
C LYS A 109 -8.60 -15.93 3.56
N GLY A 110 -8.62 -17.03 2.82
CA GLY A 110 -9.25 -17.09 1.51
C GLY A 110 -9.21 -18.49 0.89
N PRO A 111 -9.32 -18.60 -0.45
CA PRO A 111 -9.20 -19.87 -1.16
C PRO A 111 -7.92 -20.61 -0.80
N GLY A 112 -8.04 -21.80 -0.22
CA GLY A 112 -6.91 -22.64 0.21
C GLY A 112 -6.63 -22.65 1.71
N GLY A 113 -7.22 -21.73 2.48
CA GLY A 113 -7.15 -21.74 3.95
C GLY A 113 -6.80 -20.40 4.57
N ALA A 114 -5.97 -20.45 5.61
CA ALA A 114 -5.51 -19.30 6.37
C ALA A 114 -3.99 -19.35 6.50
N TRP A 115 -3.38 -18.17 6.53
CA TRP A 115 -1.95 -17.97 6.64
C TRP A 115 -1.67 -16.87 7.64
N CYS A 116 -0.71 -17.13 8.52
CA CYS A 116 -0.24 -16.21 9.53
C CYS A 116 1.25 -15.95 9.35
N ASN A 117 1.68 -14.73 9.67
CA ASN A 117 3.09 -14.38 9.75
C ASN A 117 3.29 -13.20 10.73
N ASP A 118 4.48 -13.15 11.33
CA ASP A 118 4.91 -12.14 12.31
C ASP A 118 6.17 -11.42 11.76
N ASP A 119 7.23 -12.19 11.52
CA ASP A 119 8.54 -11.66 11.12
C ASP A 119 8.96 -12.21 9.74
N LEU A 120 8.50 -11.59 8.63
CA LEU A 120 9.02 -11.91 7.28
C LEU A 120 10.31 -11.12 6.99
N ASP A 121 10.30 -9.80 7.26
CA ASP A 121 11.46 -8.93 7.10
C ASP A 121 11.62 -8.04 8.35
N GLY A 122 12.54 -8.44 9.22
CA GLY A 122 12.66 -7.85 10.55
C GLY A 122 11.36 -8.06 11.33
N LYS A 123 10.72 -6.96 11.76
CA LYS A 123 9.46 -6.93 12.52
C LYS A 123 8.21 -6.67 11.67
N ASN A 124 8.37 -6.82 10.36
CA ASN A 124 7.30 -6.62 9.41
C ASN A 124 6.85 -7.98 8.85
N PRO A 125 5.55 -8.28 8.86
CA PRO A 125 5.03 -9.55 8.41
C PRO A 125 4.80 -9.55 6.90
N GLY A 126 4.69 -10.75 6.33
CA GLY A 126 4.26 -10.94 4.96
C GLY A 126 4.06 -12.40 4.57
N ILE A 127 3.34 -12.62 3.47
CA ILE A 127 3.09 -13.93 2.88
C ILE A 127 3.55 -13.91 1.42
N VAL A 128 4.30 -14.94 1.03
CA VAL A 128 4.84 -15.11 -0.32
C VAL A 128 4.48 -16.50 -0.82
N GLY A 129 4.06 -16.61 -2.07
CA GLY A 129 3.82 -17.91 -2.68
C GLY A 129 2.91 -17.84 -3.88
N ALA A 130 2.32 -18.98 -4.24
CA ALA A 130 1.29 -19.07 -5.25
C ALA A 130 -0.10 -18.80 -4.62
N TRP A 131 -0.97 -18.12 -5.37
CA TRP A 131 -2.30 -17.71 -4.91
C TRP A 131 -3.35 -18.11 -5.93
N LEU A 132 -4.49 -18.60 -5.43
CA LEU A 132 -5.63 -18.98 -6.25
C LEU A 132 -6.49 -17.75 -6.56
N PRO A 133 -7.29 -17.78 -7.65
CA PRO A 133 -8.33 -16.78 -7.84
C PRO A 133 -9.35 -16.83 -6.69
N GLY A 134 -9.86 -15.66 -6.31
CA GLY A 134 -10.94 -15.51 -5.33
C GLY A 134 -10.70 -14.39 -4.33
N THR A 135 -11.53 -14.37 -3.30
CA THR A 135 -11.58 -13.30 -2.30
C THR A 135 -10.78 -13.67 -1.05
N TYR A 136 -9.88 -12.79 -0.65
CA TYR A 136 -9.02 -12.91 0.53
C TYR A 136 -9.34 -11.79 1.50
N ASN A 137 -9.60 -12.15 2.75
CA ASN A 137 -9.72 -11.21 3.85
C ASN A 137 -8.37 -11.09 4.55
N VAL A 138 -7.94 -9.86 4.83
CA VAL A 138 -6.64 -9.56 5.40
C VAL A 138 -6.82 -8.79 6.70
N TRP A 139 -6.22 -9.30 7.77
CA TRP A 139 -6.10 -8.63 9.06
C TRP A 139 -4.64 -8.28 9.30
N ILE A 140 -4.38 -7.05 9.72
CA ILE A 140 -3.06 -6.54 10.08
C ILE A 140 -3.12 -6.13 11.55
N GLY A 141 -2.45 -6.91 12.36
CA GLY A 141 -2.45 -6.78 13.81
C GLY A 141 -1.23 -6.04 14.31
N SER A 142 -1.22 -5.82 15.62
CA SER A 142 -0.04 -5.41 16.37
C SER A 142 0.41 -6.55 17.26
N TYR A 143 1.72 -6.67 17.48
CA TYR A 143 2.23 -7.71 18.39
C TYR A 143 1.68 -7.54 19.82
N ARG A 144 1.49 -6.29 20.26
CA ARG A 144 0.93 -5.93 21.58
C ARG A 144 -0.56 -5.63 21.49
N LYS A 145 -1.32 -6.07 22.48
CA LYS A 145 -2.76 -5.78 22.60
C LYS A 145 -3.02 -4.28 22.68
N ASN A 146 -4.06 -3.79 21.99
CA ASN A 146 -4.49 -2.38 21.97
C ASN A 146 -3.37 -1.40 21.56
N SER A 147 -2.46 -1.83 20.68
CA SER A 147 -1.41 -0.99 20.12
C SER A 147 -1.74 -0.70 18.66
N TYR A 148 -2.00 0.57 18.33
CA TYR A 148 -2.40 0.94 16.97
C TYR A 148 -1.22 1.54 16.21
N ILE A 149 -0.81 0.88 15.12
CA ILE A 149 0.40 1.24 14.35
C ILE A 149 -0.02 1.53 12.90
N PRO A 150 0.33 2.70 12.33
CA PRO A 150 0.06 2.95 10.92
C PRO A 150 0.89 2.00 10.05
N TYR A 151 0.30 1.48 8.99
CA TYR A 151 0.99 0.59 8.07
C TYR A 151 0.70 0.90 6.59
N THR A 152 1.57 0.39 5.73
CA THR A 152 1.34 0.23 4.29
C THR A 152 1.38 -1.26 3.96
N LEU A 153 0.31 -1.79 3.35
CA LEU A 153 0.31 -3.12 2.75
C LEU A 153 0.70 -2.98 1.27
N GLN A 154 1.78 -3.64 0.90
CA GLN A 154 2.29 -3.74 -0.46
C GLN A 154 1.94 -5.11 -1.04
N ILE A 155 1.42 -5.12 -2.26
CA ILE A 155 1.05 -6.32 -3.00
C ILE A 155 1.80 -6.29 -4.33
N THR A 156 2.65 -7.29 -4.56
CA THR A 156 3.49 -7.36 -5.76
C THR A 156 3.53 -8.75 -6.38
N GLU A 157 3.52 -8.83 -7.71
CA GLU A 157 3.77 -10.07 -8.46
C GLU A 157 5.24 -10.19 -8.92
N THR A 158 6.07 -9.21 -8.56
CA THR A 158 7.50 -9.18 -8.84
C THR A 158 8.30 -9.83 -7.70
N LYS A 159 9.28 -10.68 -8.06
CA LYS A 159 10.11 -11.44 -7.12
C LYS A 159 11.23 -10.62 -6.48
#